data_AF-A0A960H4Y8-F1
#
_entry.id   AF-A0A960H4Y8-F1
#
_cell.length_a   1.000
_cell.length_b   1.000
_cell.length_c   1.000
_cell.angle_alpha   90.00
_cell.angle_beta   90.00
_cell.angle_gamma   90.00
#
_symmetry.space_group_name_H-M   'P 1'
#
loop_
_entity.id
_entity.type
_entity.pdbx_description
1 polymer ?
#
loop_
_entity_poly.entity_id
_entity_poly.type
_entity_poly.pdbx_seq_one_letter_code
_entity_poly.pdbx_strand_id
1 'polypeptide(L)'
;LSVHFIAGGDPAHDIEFHVARLRDERRFANRRVDAVQDGKLLATALVSYLSGGRGLEHNLDMPEVPGPEGLPTIDELLVGYEKVVPGFVSALRPIEWRYTNDPAWVMRDKGDQLAHNRVWLTAAGEMPDDPVLHTAAMIYSSDTTVLDSIITTHGLSWGWDRIFAVTINHSIWFHRQVDFADWV
;
A
#
# COMPACT_ATOMS: atom_id res chain seq x y z
N LEU A 1 4.91 6.05 -11.26
CA LEU A 1 3.95 6.93 -10.56
C LEU A 1 4.70 7.59 -9.42
N SER A 2 4.54 8.90 -9.24
CA SER A 2 5.04 9.60 -8.05
C SER A 2 3.96 10.55 -7.56
N VAL A 3 3.67 10.53 -6.27
CA VAL A 3 2.62 11.32 -5.63
C VAL A 3 3.24 12.13 -4.50
N HIS A 4 2.86 13.39 -4.40
CA HIS A 4 3.17 14.25 -3.27
C HIS A 4 1.88 14.65 -2.56
N PHE A 5 1.82 14.39 -1.25
CA PHE A 5 0.69 14.75 -0.41
C PHE A 5 0.96 16.11 0.24
N ILE A 6 0.03 17.03 0.04
CA ILE A 6 0.17 18.45 0.39
C ILE A 6 -0.71 18.79 1.58
N ALA A 7 -1.90 18.19 1.66
CA ALA A 7 -2.83 18.39 2.75
C ALA A 7 -3.70 17.17 3.02
N GLY A 8 -4.15 17.02 4.27
CA GLY A 8 -5.17 16.05 4.64
C GLY A 8 -6.52 16.39 3.99
N GLY A 9 -7.20 15.36 3.50
CA GLY A 9 -8.60 15.42 3.04
C GLY A 9 -9.56 14.98 4.14
N ASP A 10 -10.84 15.32 3.95
CA ASP A 10 -11.97 14.89 4.75
C ASP A 10 -12.67 13.69 4.07
N PRO A 11 -12.71 12.51 4.69
CA PRO A 11 -13.38 11.33 4.13
C PRO A 11 -14.91 11.46 3.96
N ALA A 12 -15.54 12.46 4.58
CA ALA A 12 -16.98 12.69 4.45
C ALA A 12 -17.36 13.46 3.16
N HIS A 13 -16.38 13.97 2.42
CA HIS A 13 -16.58 14.78 1.23
C HIS A 13 -15.89 14.15 0.02
N ASP A 14 -16.44 14.41 -1.16
CA ASP A 14 -15.88 13.91 -2.41
C ASP A 14 -14.50 14.52 -2.71
N ILE A 15 -13.70 13.81 -3.50
CA ILE A 15 -12.42 14.30 -4.02
C ILE A 15 -12.54 14.40 -5.54
N GLU A 16 -12.22 15.58 -6.07
CA GLU A 16 -12.12 15.82 -7.50
C GLU A 16 -10.71 15.51 -8.01
N PHE A 17 -10.60 14.78 -9.12
CA PHE A 17 -9.32 14.49 -9.76
C PHE A 17 -9.20 15.25 -11.07
N HIS A 18 -8.32 16.25 -11.11
CA HIS A 18 -8.08 17.07 -12.29
C HIS A 18 -6.88 16.52 -13.06
N VAL A 19 -7.12 16.02 -14.27
CA VAL A 19 -6.09 15.37 -15.09
C VAL A 19 -5.59 16.31 -16.17
N ALA A 20 -4.31 16.67 -16.12
CA ALA A 20 -3.62 17.39 -17.18
C ALA A 20 -2.79 16.43 -18.06
N ARG A 21 -3.01 16.49 -19.39
CA ARG A 21 -2.14 15.82 -20.36
C ARG A 21 -0.89 16.68 -20.57
N LEU A 22 0.26 16.17 -20.15
CA LEU A 22 1.53 16.90 -20.26
C LEU A 22 2.24 16.59 -21.58
N ARG A 23 2.20 15.32 -21.99
CA ARG A 23 2.88 14.83 -23.20
C ARG A 23 2.18 13.59 -23.72
N ASP A 24 2.01 13.51 -25.04
CA ASP A 24 1.50 12.35 -25.77
C ASP A 24 2.40 12.09 -26.98
N GLU A 25 3.16 10.99 -26.90
CA GLU A 25 4.08 10.53 -27.95
C GLU A 25 3.65 9.15 -28.44
N ARG A 26 4.30 8.66 -29.49
CA ARG A 26 4.03 7.32 -30.04
C ARG A 26 4.09 6.20 -29.01
N ARG A 27 5.01 6.28 -28.04
CA ARG A 27 5.22 5.23 -27.02
C ARG A 27 5.18 5.72 -25.59
N PHE A 28 5.14 7.03 -25.36
CA PHE A 28 5.23 7.61 -24.02
C PHE A 28 4.06 8.55 -23.80
N ALA A 29 3.50 8.52 -22.59
CA ALA A 29 2.53 9.52 -22.17
C ALA A 29 2.85 9.99 -20.76
N ASN A 30 2.64 11.28 -20.49
CA ASN A 30 2.75 11.83 -19.14
C ASN A 30 1.46 12.54 -18.76
N ARG A 31 1.03 12.32 -17.52
CA ARG A 31 -0.14 12.94 -16.90
C ARG A 31 0.27 13.58 -15.58
N ARG A 32 -0.29 14.74 -15.28
CA ARG A 32 -0.41 15.24 -13.91
C ARG A 32 -1.83 15.00 -13.44
N VAL A 33 -2.01 14.48 -12.24
CA VAL A 33 -3.31 14.34 -11.61
C VAL A 33 -3.27 15.13 -10.31
N ASP A 34 -4.09 16.16 -10.22
CA ASP A 34 -4.26 16.95 -9.01
C ASP A 34 -5.53 16.48 -8.30
N ALA A 35 -5.40 16.04 -7.04
CA ALA A 35 -6.53 15.69 -6.18
C ALA A 35 -6.95 16.93 -5.38
N VAL A 36 -8.19 17.37 -5.56
CA VAL A 36 -8.72 18.62 -5.01
C VAL A 36 -9.99 18.33 -4.22
N GLN A 37 -10.12 18.94 -3.05
CA GLN A 37 -11.35 18.89 -2.25
C GLN A 37 -11.67 20.30 -1.76
N ASP A 38 -12.89 20.78 -2.01
CA ASP A 38 -13.35 22.13 -1.69
C ASP A 38 -12.40 23.24 -2.18
N GLY A 39 -11.84 23.07 -3.39
CA GLY A 39 -10.86 23.99 -3.98
C GLY A 39 -9.45 23.93 -3.38
N LYS A 40 -9.21 23.07 -2.39
CA LYS A 40 -7.90 22.85 -1.77
C LYS A 40 -7.20 21.66 -2.43
N LEU A 41 -5.97 21.89 -2.88
CA LEU A 41 -5.10 20.84 -3.41
C LEU A 41 -4.65 19.90 -2.27
N LEU A 42 -5.06 18.64 -2.34
CA LEU A 42 -4.70 17.59 -1.39
C LEU A 42 -3.41 16.89 -1.78
N ALA A 43 -3.27 16.54 -3.07
CA ALA A 43 -2.11 15.84 -3.59
C ALA A 43 -1.91 16.13 -5.08
N THR A 44 -0.68 15.99 -5.55
CA THR A 44 -0.34 15.99 -6.98
C THR A 44 0.41 14.72 -7.32
N ALA A 45 -0.05 14.01 -8.34
CA ALA A 45 0.60 12.84 -8.91
C ALA A 45 1.15 13.11 -10.31
N LEU A 46 2.35 12.62 -10.58
CA LEU A 46 2.92 12.50 -11.92
C LEU A 46 2.89 11.03 -12.34
N VAL A 47 2.24 10.77 -13.46
CA VAL A 47 2.08 9.42 -14.03
C VAL A 47 2.72 9.37 -15.39
N SER A 48 3.69 8.48 -15.54
CA SER A 48 4.40 8.23 -16.79
C SER A 48 4.05 6.84 -17.30
N TYR A 49 3.67 6.77 -18.57
CA TYR A 49 3.30 5.55 -19.27
C TYR A 49 4.31 5.27 -20.38
N LEU A 50 4.59 3.99 -20.57
CA LEU A 50 5.33 3.46 -21.71
C LEU A 50 4.47 2.36 -22.33
N SER A 51 4.15 2.47 -23.62
CA SER A 51 3.67 1.32 -24.38
C SER A 51 4.84 0.34 -24.45
N GLY A 52 4.81 -0.71 -23.63
CA GLY A 52 5.92 -1.63 -23.42
C GLY A 52 6.40 -2.37 -24.69
N GLY A 53 7.19 -3.41 -24.49
CA GLY A 53 7.69 -4.24 -25.57
C GLY A 53 8.82 -5.15 -25.09
N ARG A 54 9.28 -6.03 -25.98
CA ARG A 54 10.42 -6.92 -25.67
C ARG A 54 11.68 -6.08 -25.44
N GLY A 55 12.42 -6.45 -24.40
CA GLY A 55 13.66 -5.78 -23.99
C GLY A 55 14.57 -6.72 -23.21
N LEU A 56 15.61 -6.14 -22.60
CA LEU A 56 16.46 -6.87 -21.66
C LEU A 56 15.70 -7.11 -20.36
N GLU A 57 15.82 -8.31 -19.79
CA GLU A 57 15.13 -8.70 -18.56
C GLU A 57 16.12 -9.16 -17.50
N HIS A 58 15.89 -8.71 -16.27
CA HIS A 58 16.55 -9.17 -15.05
C HIS A 58 15.66 -8.81 -13.86
N ASN A 59 15.88 -9.46 -12.73
CA ASN A 59 15.31 -9.12 -11.43
C ASN A 59 16.22 -9.65 -10.34
N LEU A 60 16.01 -9.17 -9.12
CA LEU A 60 16.54 -9.83 -7.93
C LEU A 60 15.71 -11.07 -7.63
N ASP A 61 16.34 -12.06 -7.00
CA ASP A 61 15.63 -13.22 -6.50
C ASP A 61 14.67 -12.82 -5.37
N MET A 62 13.49 -13.43 -5.36
CA MET A 62 12.52 -13.25 -4.27
C MET A 62 13.13 -13.77 -2.96
N PRO A 63 13.00 -13.05 -1.83
CA PRO A 63 13.49 -13.57 -0.55
C PRO A 63 12.77 -14.88 -0.19
N GLU A 64 13.49 -15.80 0.43
CA GLU A 64 12.87 -17.01 1.00
C GLU A 64 11.97 -16.61 2.18
N VAL A 65 10.68 -16.88 2.04
CA VAL A 65 9.64 -16.67 3.05
C VAL A 65 8.62 -17.81 3.00
N PRO A 66 7.92 -18.11 4.11
CA PRO A 66 6.81 -19.04 4.10
C PRO A 66 5.71 -18.59 3.11
N GLY A 67 5.07 -19.56 2.47
CA GLY A 67 3.90 -19.31 1.61
C GLY A 67 2.69 -18.81 2.42
N PRO A 68 1.76 -18.07 1.77
CA PRO A 68 0.65 -17.39 2.43
C PRO A 68 -0.38 -18.34 3.07
N GLU A 69 -0.57 -19.55 2.53
CA GLU A 69 -1.62 -20.47 2.97
C GLU A 69 -1.41 -21.03 4.39
N GLY A 70 -0.15 -21.04 4.85
CA GLY A 70 0.22 -21.51 6.19
C GLY A 70 0.31 -20.40 7.24
N LEU A 71 0.08 -19.14 6.85
CA LEU A 71 0.27 -17.99 7.73
C LEU A 71 -1.06 -17.59 8.40
N PRO A 72 -1.01 -17.06 9.64
CA PRO A 72 -2.20 -16.57 10.34
C PRO A 72 -2.89 -15.44 9.59
N THR A 73 -4.20 -15.40 9.71
CA THR A 73 -5.01 -14.27 9.27
C THR A 73 -4.82 -13.06 10.18
N ILE A 74 -5.13 -11.86 9.69
CA ILE A 74 -5.15 -10.67 10.54
C ILE A 74 -6.12 -10.80 11.70
N ASP A 75 -7.29 -11.41 11.47
CA ASP A 75 -8.28 -11.59 12.52
C ASP A 75 -7.74 -12.47 13.65
N GLU A 76 -7.01 -13.53 13.33
CA GLU A 76 -6.34 -14.37 14.32
C GLU A 76 -5.24 -13.59 15.07
N LEU A 77 -4.47 -12.76 14.37
CA LEU A 77 -3.41 -11.94 14.96
C LEU A 77 -3.93 -10.78 15.84
N LEU A 78 -5.22 -10.43 15.72
CA LEU A 78 -5.86 -9.38 16.52
C LEU A 78 -6.53 -9.92 17.78
N VAL A 79 -6.72 -11.25 17.91
CA VAL A 79 -7.30 -11.86 19.11
C VAL A 79 -6.44 -11.52 20.34
N GLY A 80 -7.09 -10.96 21.36
CA GLY A 80 -6.42 -10.51 22.59
C GLY A 80 -5.89 -9.07 22.53
N TYR A 81 -5.91 -8.42 21.37
CA TYR A 81 -5.49 -7.03 21.19
C TYR A 81 -6.66 -6.07 20.92
N GLU A 82 -7.91 -6.50 21.17
CA GLU A 82 -9.12 -5.76 20.79
C GLU A 82 -9.21 -4.39 21.47
N LYS A 83 -8.72 -4.31 22.71
CA LYS A 83 -8.68 -3.07 23.49
C LYS A 83 -7.42 -2.25 23.24
N VAL A 84 -6.40 -2.85 22.62
CA VAL A 84 -5.08 -2.27 22.45
C VAL A 84 -4.97 -1.58 21.10
N VAL A 85 -5.46 -2.23 20.04
CA VAL A 85 -5.50 -1.69 18.67
C VAL A 85 -6.92 -1.70 18.10
N PRO A 86 -7.90 -1.08 18.77
CA PRO A 86 -9.31 -1.14 18.37
C PRO A 86 -9.56 -0.62 16.94
N GLY A 87 -8.74 0.32 16.48
CA GLY A 87 -8.81 0.85 15.11
C GLY A 87 -8.57 -0.24 14.05
N PHE A 88 -7.56 -1.10 14.23
CA PHE A 88 -7.29 -2.22 13.31
C PHE A 88 -8.40 -3.27 13.36
N VAL A 89 -8.97 -3.52 14.54
CA VAL A 89 -10.06 -4.48 14.72
C VAL A 89 -11.31 -4.03 13.97
N SER A 90 -11.62 -2.74 14.01
CA SER A 90 -12.79 -2.15 13.35
C SER A 90 -12.61 -1.81 11.87
N ALA A 91 -11.37 -1.87 11.36
CA ALA A 91 -11.07 -1.44 10.00
C ALA A 91 -11.71 -2.36 8.97
N LEU A 92 -12.16 -1.78 7.85
CA LEU A 92 -12.50 -2.56 6.67
C LEU A 92 -11.24 -3.26 6.15
N ARG A 93 -11.41 -4.50 5.67
CA ARG A 93 -10.33 -5.34 5.15
C ARG A 93 -10.60 -5.72 3.69
N PRO A 94 -10.54 -4.76 2.75
CA PRO A 94 -10.66 -5.07 1.32
C PRO A 94 -9.41 -5.78 0.77
N ILE A 95 -8.32 -5.80 1.54
CA ILE A 95 -7.05 -6.46 1.23
C ILE A 95 -6.82 -7.51 2.31
N GLU A 96 -6.47 -8.72 1.88
CA GLU A 96 -6.05 -9.79 2.77
C GLU A 96 -4.55 -9.67 3.03
N TRP A 97 -4.17 -9.68 4.30
CA TRP A 97 -2.77 -9.66 4.73
C TRP A 97 -2.40 -10.98 5.37
N ARG A 98 -1.22 -11.48 5.02
CA ARG A 98 -0.56 -12.61 5.68
C ARG A 98 0.88 -12.24 5.98
N TYR A 99 1.13 -11.83 7.22
CA TYR A 99 2.48 -11.44 7.63
C TYR A 99 3.39 -12.66 7.72
N THR A 100 4.60 -12.55 7.15
CA THR A 100 5.65 -13.57 7.31
C THR A 100 6.52 -13.31 8.55
N ASN A 101 6.31 -12.16 9.20
CA ASN A 101 6.84 -11.78 10.51
C ASN A 101 5.68 -11.43 11.46
N ASP A 102 5.97 -11.12 12.71
CA ASP A 102 4.92 -10.60 13.60
C ASP A 102 4.55 -9.16 13.19
N PRO A 103 3.26 -8.78 13.22
CA PRO A 103 2.84 -7.40 13.00
C PRO A 103 3.25 -6.49 14.16
N ALA A 104 3.20 -5.18 13.95
CA ALA A 104 3.76 -4.18 14.88
C ALA A 104 3.26 -4.31 16.32
N TRP A 105 1.97 -4.62 16.54
CA TRP A 105 1.40 -4.76 17.89
C TRP A 105 1.88 -6.00 18.62
N VAL A 106 2.08 -7.12 17.92
CA VAL A 106 2.64 -8.36 18.49
C VAL A 106 4.12 -8.17 18.80
N MET A 107 4.87 -7.55 17.89
CA MET A 107 6.27 -7.17 18.12
C MET A 107 6.41 -6.28 19.36
N ARG A 108 5.51 -5.29 19.50
CA ARG A 108 5.48 -4.37 20.64
C ARG A 108 5.22 -5.07 21.96
N ASP A 109 4.28 -6.01 21.98
CA ASP A 109 3.94 -6.81 23.17
C ASP A 109 5.11 -7.70 23.61
N LYS A 110 5.84 -8.28 22.65
CA LYS A 110 7.06 -9.07 22.90
C LYS A 110 8.26 -8.22 23.34
N GLY A 111 8.23 -6.90 23.06
CA GLY A 111 9.36 -6.00 23.27
C GLY A 111 10.47 -6.16 22.22
N ASP A 112 10.12 -6.71 21.05
CA ASP A 112 11.06 -7.00 19.96
C ASP A 112 11.18 -5.83 18.96
N GLN A 113 12.21 -5.89 18.12
CA GLN A 113 12.45 -4.93 17.04
C GLN A 113 12.77 -5.65 15.73
N LEU A 114 12.30 -5.10 14.60
CA LEU A 114 12.55 -5.66 13.28
C LEU A 114 12.79 -4.55 12.25
N ALA A 115 13.86 -4.68 11.47
CA ALA A 115 14.29 -3.70 10.46
C ALA A 115 13.63 -3.88 9.08
N HIS A 116 12.65 -4.77 8.98
CA HIS A 116 11.89 -5.03 7.76
C HIS A 116 10.46 -5.39 8.13
N ASN A 117 9.58 -5.29 7.13
CA ASN A 117 8.23 -5.84 7.22
C ASN A 117 7.95 -6.61 5.92
N ARG A 118 7.41 -7.81 6.04
CA ARG A 118 7.10 -8.72 4.94
C ARG A 118 5.70 -9.27 5.16
N VAL A 119 4.85 -8.99 4.19
CA VAL A 119 3.43 -9.32 4.23
C VAL A 119 3.02 -9.69 2.82
N TRP A 120 2.41 -10.86 2.70
CA TRP A 120 1.71 -11.21 1.47
C TRP A 120 0.40 -10.44 1.42
N LEU A 121 0.10 -9.91 0.23
CA LEU A 121 -1.08 -9.10 -0.02
C LEU A 121 -1.89 -9.70 -1.18
N THR A 122 -3.20 -9.74 -1.06
CA THR A 122 -4.11 -10.01 -2.18
C THR A 122 -5.45 -9.32 -1.95
N ALA A 123 -6.26 -9.14 -2.99
CA ALA A 123 -7.61 -8.62 -2.84
C ALA A 123 -8.49 -9.57 -2.01
N ALA A 124 -9.24 -9.03 -1.07
CA ALA A 124 -10.26 -9.80 -0.35
C ALA A 124 -11.52 -9.91 -1.22
N GLY A 125 -11.57 -10.94 -2.06
CA GLY A 125 -12.70 -11.25 -2.93
C GLY A 125 -12.32 -11.35 -4.41
N GLU A 126 -13.33 -11.48 -5.28
CA GLU A 126 -13.10 -11.60 -6.72
C GLU A 126 -12.68 -10.26 -7.33
N MET A 127 -11.58 -10.27 -8.07
CA MET A 127 -11.14 -9.12 -8.88
C MET A 127 -11.70 -9.24 -10.31
N PRO A 128 -12.23 -8.13 -10.89
CA PRO A 128 -12.61 -8.12 -12.30
C PRO A 128 -11.40 -8.34 -13.20
N ASP A 129 -11.59 -9.00 -14.36
CA ASP A 129 -10.56 -9.17 -15.40
C ASP A 129 -10.23 -7.84 -16.11
N ASP A 130 -9.66 -6.90 -15.35
CA ASP A 130 -9.20 -5.59 -15.78
C ASP A 130 -7.81 -5.30 -15.17
N PRO A 131 -6.73 -5.33 -15.97
CA PRO A 131 -5.38 -5.03 -15.53
C PRO A 131 -5.21 -3.67 -14.82
N VAL A 132 -6.06 -2.68 -15.14
CA VAL A 132 -6.06 -1.37 -14.48
C VAL A 132 -6.55 -1.49 -13.04
N LEU A 133 -7.60 -2.28 -12.79
CA LEU A 133 -8.13 -2.50 -11.45
C LEU A 133 -7.17 -3.32 -10.58
N HIS A 134 -6.50 -4.34 -11.13
CA HIS A 134 -5.45 -5.07 -10.40
C HIS A 134 -4.30 -4.13 -10.01
N THR A 135 -3.86 -3.26 -10.93
CA THR A 135 -2.84 -2.26 -10.65
C THR A 135 -3.32 -1.24 -9.60
N ALA A 136 -4.56 -0.78 -9.68
CA ALA A 136 -5.14 0.16 -8.73
C ALA A 136 -5.25 -0.43 -7.31
N ALA A 137 -5.68 -1.70 -7.20
CA ALA A 137 -5.75 -2.42 -5.92
C ALA A 137 -4.36 -2.63 -5.31
N MET A 138 -3.35 -2.97 -6.12
CA MET A 138 -1.96 -3.03 -5.66
C MET A 138 -1.46 -1.65 -5.20
N ILE A 139 -1.77 -0.56 -5.92
CA ILE A 139 -1.38 0.81 -5.53
C ILE A 139 -2.01 1.17 -4.18
N TYR A 140 -3.31 0.90 -4.03
CA TYR A 140 -4.01 1.10 -2.76
C TYR A 140 -3.32 0.36 -1.62
N SER A 141 -2.97 -0.91 -1.83
CA SER A 141 -2.33 -1.77 -0.83
C SER A 141 -0.89 -1.37 -0.50
N SER A 142 -0.18 -0.76 -1.46
CA SER A 142 1.24 -0.43 -1.28
C SER A 142 1.52 0.62 -0.19
N ASP A 143 0.51 1.39 0.24
CA ASP A 143 0.64 2.41 1.29
C ASP A 143 0.05 1.97 2.64
N THR A 144 -0.39 0.70 2.77
CA THR A 144 -1.05 0.25 4.00
C THR A 144 -0.10 -0.28 5.08
N THR A 145 1.07 -0.82 4.70
CA THR A 145 2.02 -1.46 5.63
C THR A 145 3.46 -0.96 5.48
N VAL A 146 3.71 -0.01 4.57
CA VAL A 146 5.07 0.45 4.23
C VAL A 146 5.81 1.05 5.42
N LEU A 147 5.10 1.79 6.28
CA LEU A 147 5.67 2.42 7.45
C LEU A 147 5.94 1.44 8.60
N ASP A 148 5.39 0.22 8.57
CA ASP A 148 5.54 -0.74 9.67
C ASP A 148 7.00 -1.05 9.95
N SER A 149 7.83 -1.20 8.90
CA SER A 149 9.27 -1.45 9.05
C SER A 149 9.99 -0.36 9.86
N ILE A 150 9.56 0.90 9.74
CA ILE A 150 10.11 2.02 10.52
C ILE A 150 9.67 1.90 11.97
N ILE A 151 8.37 1.63 12.18
CA ILE A 151 7.77 1.53 13.51
C ILE A 151 8.33 0.36 14.31
N THR A 152 8.45 -0.82 13.70
CA THR A 152 9.02 -2.01 14.33
C THR A 152 10.52 -1.87 14.61
N THR A 153 11.26 -1.11 13.79
CA THR A 153 12.68 -0.81 14.07
C THR A 153 12.85 -0.07 15.40
N HIS A 154 11.89 0.77 15.75
CA HIS A 154 11.92 1.54 16.99
C HIS A 154 11.20 0.85 18.16
N GLY A 155 10.72 -0.39 17.98
CA GLY A 155 10.00 -1.13 19.02
C GLY A 155 8.68 -0.47 19.43
N LEU A 156 8.02 0.17 18.47
CA LEU A 156 6.74 0.87 18.65
C LEU A 156 5.61 0.12 17.94
N SER A 157 4.36 0.50 18.20
CA SER A 157 3.18 0.02 17.45
C SER A 157 2.14 1.12 17.20
N TRP A 158 1.54 1.09 16.02
CA TRP A 158 0.32 1.84 15.70
C TRP A 158 -0.81 1.48 16.68
N GLY A 159 -1.62 2.47 17.06
CA GLY A 159 -2.77 2.30 17.96
C GLY A 159 -2.43 2.02 19.44
N TRP A 160 -1.24 1.46 19.70
CA TRP A 160 -0.73 1.19 21.05
C TRP A 160 0.06 2.38 21.60
N ASP A 161 1.08 2.83 20.87
CA ASP A 161 1.90 3.96 21.25
C ASP A 161 1.33 5.26 20.67
N ARG A 162 1.67 6.40 21.29
CA ARG A 162 1.23 7.73 20.82
C ARG A 162 2.08 8.20 19.65
N ILE A 163 1.82 7.64 18.48
CA ILE A 163 2.53 7.94 17.23
C ILE A 163 1.62 8.78 16.33
N PHE A 164 2.21 9.77 15.68
CA PHE A 164 1.60 10.50 14.58
C PHE A 164 2.53 10.47 13.38
N ALA A 165 2.02 10.02 12.24
CA ALA A 165 2.76 9.97 10.99
C ALA A 165 1.86 10.40 9.84
N VAL A 166 2.48 10.98 8.82
CA VAL A 166 1.82 11.40 7.59
C VAL A 166 2.69 11.03 6.41
N THR A 167 2.10 10.48 5.36
CA THR A 167 2.79 10.23 4.10
C THR A 167 3.06 11.56 3.41
N ILE A 168 4.33 11.87 3.12
CA ILE A 168 4.73 13.09 2.40
C ILE A 168 4.78 12.83 0.89
N ASN A 169 5.30 11.67 0.51
CA ASN A 169 5.35 11.22 -0.87
C ASN A 169 5.18 9.71 -0.95
N HIS A 170 4.76 9.25 -2.13
CA HIS A 170 4.72 7.83 -2.45
C HIS A 170 5.11 7.64 -3.91
N SER A 171 5.99 6.68 -4.20
CA SER A 171 6.50 6.47 -5.57
C SER A 171 6.57 4.98 -5.90
N ILE A 172 6.07 4.65 -7.08
CA ILE A 172 5.90 3.26 -7.52
C ILE A 172 6.41 3.13 -8.97
N TRP A 173 7.17 2.07 -9.23
CA TRP A 173 7.62 1.67 -10.55
C TRP A 173 7.05 0.29 -10.89
N PHE A 174 6.30 0.22 -12.00
CA PHE A 174 5.70 -1.02 -12.47
C PHE A 174 6.65 -1.67 -13.48
N HIS A 175 7.19 -2.83 -13.11
CA HIS A 175 8.09 -3.60 -13.98
C HIS A 175 7.36 -4.64 -14.81
N ARG A 176 6.27 -5.20 -14.26
CA ARG A 176 5.41 -6.21 -14.88
C ARG A 176 3.95 -5.92 -14.53
N GLN A 177 3.04 -6.46 -15.32
CA GLN A 177 1.62 -6.43 -14.98
C GLN A 177 1.40 -7.25 -13.71
N VAL A 178 0.68 -6.67 -12.75
CA VAL A 178 0.30 -7.37 -11.52
C VAL A 178 -1.01 -8.11 -11.74
N ASP A 179 -1.09 -9.32 -11.20
CA ASP A 179 -2.35 -10.01 -10.95
C ASP A 179 -2.60 -9.96 -9.43
N PHE A 180 -3.47 -9.06 -9.00
CA PHE A 180 -3.80 -8.87 -7.59
C PHE A 180 -5.01 -9.72 -7.12
N ALA A 181 -5.42 -10.71 -7.92
CA ALA A 181 -6.27 -11.81 -7.46
C ALA A 181 -5.46 -12.94 -6.80
N ASP A 182 -4.15 -12.97 -7.06
CA ASP A 182 -3.18 -13.88 -6.42
C ASP A 182 -2.25 -13.10 -5.48
N TRP A 183 -1.52 -13.84 -4.64
CA TRP A 183 -0.63 -13.27 -3.63
C TRP A 183 0.59 -12.59 -4.24
N VAL A 184 0.90 -11.39 -3.72
CA VAL A 184 2.11 -10.61 -4.04
C VAL A 184 2.90 -10.23 -2.80
#